data_AF-A0A828T1Y4-F1
#
_entry.id   AF-A0A828T1Y4-F1
#
_cell.length_a   1.000
_cell.length_b   1.000
_cell.length_c   1.000
_cell.angle_alpha   90.00
_cell.angle_beta   90.00
_cell.angle_gamma   90.00
#
_symmetry.space_group_name_H-M   'P 1'
#
loop_
_entity.id
_entity.type
_entity.pdbx_description
1 polymer ?
#
loop_
_entity_poly.entity_id
_entity_poly.type
_entity_poly.pdbx_seq_one_letter_code
_entity_poly.pdbx_strand_id
1 'polypeptide(L)'
;MIVFLTILSLVSGLVYGYFDVESSFISAITQNTHIVLYILMFSVGISIGMYDGIVQKIREYHIKIFIIPIGIIIGSLLGGIICSMIVKMPVGHGTAIASGLGWYSLSGATISKLVSAEAGSIAFLSNLMREIFSFFIIPFLAVHFNYYTCIAPAGATSEDTTLPVMLKYTNEETVVLSVLNGVICSFCVPILISFCLNIK
;
A
#
# COMPACT_ATOMS: atom_id res chain seq x y z
N MET A 1 -4.20 -3.88 19.12
CA MET A 1 -3.73 -2.55 19.55
C MET A 1 -3.43 -1.65 18.35
N ILE A 2 -2.55 -2.04 17.43
CA ILE A 2 -2.20 -1.25 16.23
C ILE A 2 -3.42 -0.88 15.37
N VAL A 3 -4.24 -1.85 14.96
CA VAL A 3 -5.45 -1.61 14.13
C VAL A 3 -6.40 -0.59 14.76
N PHE A 4 -6.59 -0.65 16.09
CA PHE A 4 -7.44 0.28 16.81
C PHE A 4 -6.87 1.71 16.80
N LEU A 5 -5.55 1.85 16.99
CA LEU A 5 -4.87 3.15 16.91
C LEU A 5 -4.94 3.74 15.51
N THR A 6 -4.81 2.92 14.46
CA THR A 6 -4.95 3.38 13.06
C THR A 6 -6.36 3.91 12.81
N ILE A 7 -7.39 3.15 13.20
CA ILE A 7 -8.79 3.59 13.06
C ILE A 7 -9.04 4.87 13.85
N LEU A 8 -8.56 4.96 15.09
CA LEU A 8 -8.69 6.15 15.93
C LEU A 8 -8.03 7.37 15.27
N SER A 9 -6.83 7.20 14.72
CA SER A 9 -6.09 8.27 14.04
C SER A 9 -6.85 8.79 12.83
N LEU A 10 -7.42 7.90 12.01
CA LEU A 10 -8.25 8.27 10.87
C LEU A 10 -9.50 9.03 11.29
N VAL A 11 -10.25 8.50 12.25
CA VAL A 11 -11.48 9.13 12.74
C VAL A 11 -11.18 10.52 13.30
N SER A 12 -10.11 10.67 14.08
CA SER A 12 -9.70 11.97 14.60
C SER A 12 -9.31 12.97 13.50
N GLY A 13 -8.61 12.52 12.45
CA GLY A 13 -8.27 13.36 11.30
C GLY A 13 -9.48 13.82 10.51
N LEU A 14 -10.47 12.94 10.28
CA LEU A 14 -11.73 13.27 9.61
C LEU A 14 -12.55 14.28 10.42
N VAL A 15 -12.66 14.06 11.73
CA VAL A 15 -13.36 14.98 12.64
C VAL A 15 -12.67 16.35 12.63
N TYR A 16 -11.34 16.38 12.71
CA TYR A 16 -10.58 17.63 12.63
C TYR A 16 -10.81 18.37 11.31
N GLY A 17 -10.75 17.66 10.18
CA GLY A 17 -11.00 18.24 8.85
C GLY A 17 -12.43 18.76 8.66
N TYR A 18 -13.42 18.14 9.32
CA TYR A 18 -14.81 18.59 9.26
C TYR A 18 -15.06 19.92 9.98
N PHE A 19 -14.36 20.18 11.10
CA PHE A 19 -14.54 21.40 11.88
C PHE A 19 -13.79 22.62 11.32
N ASP A 20 -13.04 22.45 10.21
CA ASP A 20 -12.30 23.49 9.49
C ASP A 20 -11.49 24.42 10.41
N VAL A 21 -10.88 23.84 11.44
CA VAL A 21 -10.11 24.59 12.45
C VAL A 21 -8.76 24.97 11.83
N GLU A 22 -8.58 26.26 11.54
CA GLU A 22 -7.31 26.79 11.04
C GLU A 22 -6.23 26.76 12.13
N SER A 23 -5.39 25.73 12.10
CA SER A 23 -4.15 25.67 12.87
C SER A 23 -2.96 25.90 11.95
N SER A 24 -2.12 26.88 12.27
CA SER A 24 -0.91 27.21 11.51
C SER A 24 0.05 26.02 11.37
N PHE A 25 0.12 25.17 12.40
CA PHE A 25 0.95 23.97 12.40
C PHE A 25 0.41 22.89 11.46
N ILE A 26 -0.91 22.63 11.50
CA ILE A 26 -1.53 21.61 10.64
C ILE A 26 -1.52 22.07 9.19
N SER A 27 -1.75 23.35 8.92
CA SER A 27 -1.62 23.93 7.58
C SER A 27 -0.20 23.77 7.03
N ALA A 28 0.83 24.01 7.84
CA ALA A 28 2.22 23.80 7.43
C ALA A 28 2.52 22.33 7.09
N ILE A 29 2.01 21.37 7.86
CA ILE A 29 2.17 19.93 7.57
C ILE A 29 1.44 19.57 6.28
N THR A 30 0.19 19.99 6.13
CA THR A 30 -0.67 19.62 5.00
C THR A 30 -0.13 20.19 3.68
N GLN A 31 0.39 21.43 3.70
CA GLN A 31 1.03 22.04 2.53
C GLN A 31 2.38 21.37 2.18
N ASN A 32 3.08 20.79 3.15
CA ASN A 32 4.38 20.14 2.98
C ASN A 32 4.31 18.61 3.10
N THR A 33 3.19 18.02 2.71
CA THR A 33 2.96 16.56 2.78
C THR A 33 4.09 15.75 2.12
N HIS A 34 4.73 16.29 1.08
CA HIS A 34 5.89 15.66 0.41
C HIS A 34 7.09 15.44 1.33
N ILE A 35 7.37 16.35 2.27
CA ILE A 35 8.50 16.22 3.21
C ILE A 35 8.22 15.10 4.22
N VAL A 36 6.99 15.05 4.73
CA VAL A 36 6.55 13.98 5.64
C VAL A 36 6.67 12.63 4.96
N LEU A 37 6.26 12.54 3.70
CA LEU A 37 6.40 11.34 2.89
C LEU A 37 7.88 10.93 2.74
N TYR A 38 8.79 11.87 2.44
CA TYR A 38 10.21 11.55 2.31
C TYR A 38 10.84 11.05 3.60
N ILE A 39 10.47 11.64 4.74
CA ILE A 39 10.93 11.18 6.06
C ILE A 39 10.43 9.76 6.31
N LEU A 40 9.16 9.49 6.02
CA LEU A 40 8.57 8.16 6.18
C LEU A 40 9.29 7.12 5.30
N MET A 41 9.53 7.43 4.03
CA MET A 41 10.30 6.56 3.12
C MET A 41 11.72 6.30 3.62
N PHE A 42 12.39 7.31 4.18
CA PHE A 42 13.72 7.16 4.76
C PHE A 42 13.71 6.23 5.98
N SER A 43 12.74 6.38 6.88
CA SER A 43 12.56 5.50 8.04
C SER A 43 12.27 4.04 7.64
N VAL A 44 11.49 3.83 6.58
CA VAL A 44 11.29 2.49 5.99
C VAL A 44 12.62 1.93 5.49
N GLY A 45 13.42 2.72 4.77
CA GLY A 45 14.75 2.33 4.30
C GLY A 45 15.71 1.89 5.43
N ILE A 46 15.70 2.60 6.57
CA ILE A 46 16.47 2.21 7.77
C ILE A 46 15.97 0.86 8.31
N SER A 47 14.66 0.69 8.44
CA SER A 47 14.06 -0.53 8.98
C SER A 47 14.44 -1.77 8.16
N ILE A 48 14.48 -1.63 6.83
CA ILE A 48 14.95 -2.68 5.91
C ILE A 48 16.45 -2.95 6.09
N GLY A 49 17.26 -1.88 6.18
CA GLY A 49 18.71 -2.00 6.35
C GLY A 49 19.15 -2.64 7.67
N MET A 50 18.30 -2.60 8.71
CA MET A 50 18.55 -3.22 10.01
C MET A 50 18.28 -4.74 10.04
N TYR A 51 17.67 -5.31 9.00
CA TYR A 51 17.41 -6.75 8.94
C TYR A 51 18.62 -7.49 8.37
N ASP A 52 19.40 -8.12 9.25
CA ASP A 52 20.56 -8.93 8.88
C ASP A 52 20.17 -10.07 7.92
N GLY A 53 20.96 -10.26 6.86
CA GLY A 53 20.80 -11.38 5.92
C GLY A 53 19.80 -11.16 4.77
N ILE A 54 19.08 -10.02 4.71
CA ILE A 54 18.22 -9.68 3.56
C ILE A 54 19.01 -9.71 2.25
N VAL A 55 20.20 -9.08 2.22
CA VAL A 55 21.05 -9.01 1.02
C VAL A 55 21.51 -10.39 0.56
N GLN A 56 21.71 -11.31 1.51
CA GLN A 56 22.19 -12.67 1.24
C GLN A 56 21.06 -13.55 0.69
N LYS A 57 19.84 -13.44 1.25
CA LYS A 57 18.63 -14.10 0.73
C LYS A 57 18.20 -13.53 -0.63
N ILE A 58 18.30 -12.22 -0.88
CA ILE A 58 18.05 -11.64 -2.22
C ILE A 58 18.94 -12.32 -3.27
N ARG A 59 20.22 -12.55 -2.95
CA ARG A 59 21.19 -13.17 -3.85
C ARG A 59 20.86 -14.64 -4.13
N GLU A 60 20.21 -15.34 -3.20
CA GLU A 60 19.87 -16.76 -3.28
C GLU A 60 18.60 -17.02 -4.11
N TYR A 61 17.61 -16.11 -4.09
CA TYR A 61 16.30 -16.31 -4.72
C TYR A 61 16.19 -15.88 -6.20
N HIS A 62 17.24 -15.28 -6.79
CA HIS A 62 17.32 -14.89 -8.21
C HIS A 62 16.03 -14.23 -8.77
N ILE A 63 15.66 -14.49 -10.03
CA ILE A 63 14.51 -13.88 -10.73
C ILE A 63 13.15 -14.33 -10.16
N LYS A 64 13.10 -15.48 -9.46
CA LYS A 64 11.83 -16.04 -8.95
C LYS A 64 11.18 -15.13 -7.91
N ILE A 65 11.94 -14.24 -7.28
CA ILE A 65 11.42 -13.27 -6.32
C ILE A 65 10.42 -12.28 -6.94
N PHE A 66 10.53 -12.01 -8.24
CA PHE A 66 9.64 -11.06 -8.93
C PHE A 66 8.26 -11.64 -9.26
N ILE A 67 8.08 -12.96 -9.18
CA ILE A 67 6.81 -13.60 -9.53
C ILE A 67 5.68 -13.10 -8.62
N ILE A 68 5.95 -12.92 -7.33
CA ILE A 68 4.98 -12.46 -6.33
C ILE A 68 4.54 -11.01 -6.61
N PRO A 69 5.44 -10.00 -6.65
CA PRO A 69 5.04 -8.62 -6.90
C PRO A 69 4.41 -8.44 -8.27
N ILE A 70 4.90 -9.12 -9.31
CA ILE A 70 4.29 -9.06 -10.66
C ILE A 70 2.86 -9.61 -10.62
N GLY A 71 2.64 -10.76 -9.97
CA GLY A 71 1.31 -11.34 -9.83
C GLY A 71 0.35 -10.41 -9.09
N ILE A 72 0.82 -9.74 -8.03
CA ILE A 72 0.04 -8.78 -7.25
C ILE A 72 -0.31 -7.55 -8.10
N ILE A 73 0.66 -7.01 -8.83
CA ILE A 73 0.45 -5.84 -9.71
C ILE A 73 -0.58 -6.19 -10.77
N ILE A 74 -0.40 -7.29 -11.51
CA ILE A 74 -1.33 -7.72 -12.56
C ILE A 74 -2.72 -7.96 -11.96
N GLY A 75 -2.83 -8.67 -10.84
CA GLY A 75 -4.10 -8.92 -10.17
C GLY A 75 -4.80 -7.64 -9.71
N SER A 76 -4.04 -6.68 -9.16
CA SER A 76 -4.57 -5.38 -8.73
C SER A 76 -5.05 -4.55 -9.92
N LEU A 77 -4.29 -4.52 -11.03
CA LEU A 77 -4.67 -3.81 -12.25
C LEU A 77 -5.91 -4.42 -12.89
N LEU A 78 -6.00 -5.75 -12.99
CA LEU A 78 -7.19 -6.44 -13.48
C LEU A 78 -8.41 -6.14 -12.60
N GLY A 79 -8.26 -6.15 -11.27
CA GLY A 79 -9.30 -5.72 -10.35
C GLY A 79 -9.73 -4.27 -10.59
N GLY A 80 -8.78 -3.36 -10.81
CA GLY A 80 -9.05 -1.96 -11.16
C GLY A 80 -9.83 -1.81 -12.48
N ILE A 81 -9.49 -2.58 -13.51
CA ILE A 81 -10.22 -2.62 -14.78
C ILE A 81 -11.66 -3.07 -14.53
N ILE A 82 -11.87 -4.19 -13.85
CA ILE A 82 -13.20 -4.73 -13.57
C ILE A 82 -14.04 -3.73 -12.77
N CYS A 83 -13.49 -3.17 -11.69
CA CYS A 83 -14.17 -2.16 -10.88
C CYS A 83 -14.51 -0.90 -11.68
N SER A 84 -13.61 -0.45 -12.57
CA SER A 84 -13.89 0.71 -13.44
C SER A 84 -15.09 0.48 -14.36
N MET A 85 -15.24 -0.74 -14.90
CA MET A 85 -16.39 -1.11 -15.74
C MET A 85 -17.69 -1.15 -14.94
N ILE A 86 -17.66 -1.69 -13.72
CA ILE A 86 -18.83 -1.77 -12.84
C ILE A 86 -19.32 -0.37 -12.44
N VAL A 87 -18.39 0.50 -12.05
CA VAL A 87 -18.70 1.87 -11.57
C VAL A 87 -18.85 2.86 -12.74
N LYS A 88 -18.62 2.42 -13.99
CA LYS A 88 -18.69 3.25 -15.21
C LYS A 88 -17.72 4.44 -15.17
N MET A 89 -16.52 4.22 -14.64
CA MET A 89 -15.43 5.19 -14.59
C MET A 89 -14.41 4.89 -15.70
N PRO A 90 -13.67 5.89 -16.23
CA PRO A 90 -12.59 5.63 -17.17
C PRO A 90 -11.58 4.62 -16.63
N VAL A 91 -11.16 3.68 -17.47
CA VAL A 91 -10.28 2.56 -17.09
C VAL A 91 -9.00 3.08 -16.43
N GLY A 92 -8.39 4.13 -16.98
CA GLY A 92 -7.18 4.75 -16.44
C GLY A 92 -7.32 5.24 -14.99
N HIS A 93 -8.51 5.71 -14.59
CA HIS A 93 -8.75 6.14 -13.21
C HIS A 93 -8.88 4.93 -12.27
N GLY A 94 -9.61 3.89 -12.68
CA GLY A 94 -9.79 2.69 -11.85
C GLY A 94 -8.50 1.90 -11.66
N THR A 95 -7.68 1.78 -12.71
CA THR A 95 -6.36 1.15 -12.60
C THR A 95 -5.39 2.02 -11.80
N ALA A 96 -5.43 3.34 -11.92
CA ALA A 96 -4.62 4.24 -11.09
C ALA A 96 -4.98 4.11 -9.60
N ILE A 97 -6.27 4.08 -9.25
CA ILE A 97 -6.76 3.83 -7.89
C ILE A 97 -6.23 2.49 -7.35
N ALA A 98 -6.36 1.41 -8.13
CA ALA A 98 -5.92 0.08 -7.73
C ALA A 98 -4.38 -0.07 -7.66
N SER A 99 -3.65 0.74 -8.42
CA SER A 99 -2.19 0.77 -8.43
C SER A 99 -1.56 1.40 -7.19
N GLY A 100 -2.37 1.90 -6.26
CA GLY A 100 -1.89 2.27 -4.92
C GLY A 100 -1.30 1.09 -4.15
N LEU A 101 -1.65 -0.15 -4.51
CA LEU A 101 -1.11 -1.39 -3.96
C LEU A 101 -1.13 -1.50 -2.42
N GLY A 102 -2.01 -0.77 -1.74
CA GLY A 102 -2.05 -0.67 -0.27
C GLY A 102 -1.40 0.59 0.30
N TRP A 103 -0.61 1.33 -0.48
CA TRP A 103 -0.02 2.62 -0.06
C TRP A 103 -1.03 3.77 -0.21
N TYR A 104 -2.01 3.81 0.70
CA TYR A 104 -3.13 4.75 0.65
C TYR A 104 -2.72 6.22 0.83
N SER A 105 -1.69 6.51 1.63
CA SER A 105 -1.23 7.88 1.88
C SER A 105 -0.63 8.53 0.64
N LEU A 106 0.23 7.81 -0.09
CA LEU A 106 0.81 8.28 -1.35
C LEU A 106 -0.22 8.31 -2.48
N SER A 107 -0.96 7.21 -2.67
CA SER A 107 -1.91 7.10 -3.78
C SER A 107 -3.06 8.10 -3.67
N GLY A 108 -3.62 8.28 -2.47
CA GLY A 108 -4.67 9.26 -2.21
C GLY A 108 -4.21 10.70 -2.48
N ALA A 109 -3.08 11.11 -1.91
CA ALA A 109 -2.54 12.46 -2.11
C ALA A 109 -2.18 12.73 -3.58
N THR A 110 -1.54 11.76 -4.24
CA THR A 110 -1.12 11.88 -5.65
C THR A 110 -2.33 11.99 -6.59
N ILE A 111 -3.33 11.11 -6.44
CA ILE A 111 -4.51 11.11 -7.31
C ILE A 111 -5.41 12.33 -7.04
N SER A 112 -5.51 12.78 -5.78
CA SER A 112 -6.19 14.04 -5.44
C SER A 112 -5.64 15.23 -6.23
N LYS A 113 -4.31 15.28 -6.38
CA LYS A 113 -3.61 16.37 -7.09
C LYS A 113 -3.69 16.24 -8.61
N LEU A 114 -3.63 15.02 -9.14
CA LEU A 114 -3.57 14.77 -10.59
C LEU A 114 -4.94 14.68 -11.27
N VAL A 115 -5.97 14.28 -10.53
CA VAL A 115 -7.31 13.99 -11.07
C VAL A 115 -8.36 14.85 -10.39
N SER A 116 -8.71 14.52 -9.15
CA SER A 116 -9.71 15.24 -8.36
C SER A 116 -9.66 14.77 -6.90
N ALA A 117 -10.11 15.63 -5.98
CA ALA A 117 -10.21 15.29 -4.55
C ALA A 117 -11.12 14.08 -4.30
N GLU A 118 -12.17 13.89 -5.12
CA GLU A 118 -13.06 12.73 -5.04
C GLU A 118 -12.31 11.44 -5.42
N ALA A 119 -11.62 11.42 -6.56
CA ALA A 119 -10.85 10.26 -7.00
C ALA A 119 -9.72 9.89 -6.03
N GLY A 120 -9.05 10.90 -5.46
CA GLY A 120 -8.03 10.68 -4.45
C GLY A 120 -8.60 10.19 -3.11
N SER A 121 -9.80 10.61 -2.73
CA SER A 121 -10.50 10.06 -1.57
C SER A 121 -10.88 8.59 -1.77
N ILE A 122 -11.33 8.23 -2.97
CA ILE A 122 -11.59 6.83 -3.35
C ILE A 122 -10.29 6.02 -3.29
N ALA A 123 -9.19 6.54 -3.86
CA ALA A 123 -7.89 5.87 -3.83
C ALA A 123 -7.38 5.64 -2.42
N PHE A 124 -7.47 6.65 -1.56
CA PHE A 124 -7.11 6.55 -0.15
C PHE A 124 -7.93 5.45 0.52
N LEU A 125 -9.26 5.53 0.42
CA LEU A 125 -10.15 4.62 1.11
C LEU A 125 -10.02 3.18 0.60
N SER A 126 -9.91 2.96 -0.71
CA SER A 126 -9.79 1.63 -1.29
C SER A 126 -8.50 0.92 -0.85
N ASN A 127 -7.38 1.64 -0.85
CA ASN A 127 -6.09 1.09 -0.45
C ASN A 127 -6.00 0.90 1.08
N LEU A 128 -6.65 1.78 1.85
CA LEU A 128 -6.80 1.58 3.30
C LEU A 128 -7.67 0.35 3.59
N MET A 129 -8.79 0.17 2.88
CA MET A 129 -9.63 -1.01 3.04
C MET A 129 -8.88 -2.29 2.67
N ARG A 130 -8.05 -2.27 1.62
CA ARG A 130 -7.16 -3.40 1.29
C ARG A 130 -6.25 -3.75 2.47
N GLU A 131 -5.61 -2.76 3.09
CA GLU A 131 -4.77 -2.97 4.27
C GLU A 131 -5.58 -3.57 5.43
N ILE A 132 -6.74 -2.99 5.76
CA ILE A 132 -7.61 -3.49 6.83
C ILE A 132 -8.04 -4.94 6.57
N PHE A 133 -8.47 -5.25 5.35
CA PHE A 133 -8.86 -6.62 4.98
C PHE A 133 -7.70 -7.60 5.03
N SER A 134 -6.47 -7.16 4.72
CA SER A 134 -5.30 -8.03 4.78
C SER A 134 -5.06 -8.60 6.19
N PHE A 135 -5.30 -7.81 7.26
CA PHE A 135 -5.19 -8.29 8.64
C PHE A 135 -6.11 -9.48 8.95
N PHE A 136 -7.27 -9.55 8.30
CA PHE A 136 -8.24 -10.64 8.48
C PHE A 136 -7.99 -11.80 7.51
N ILE A 137 -7.61 -11.49 6.28
CA ILE A 137 -7.43 -12.48 5.21
C ILE A 137 -6.13 -13.28 5.42
N ILE A 138 -5.03 -12.66 5.86
CA ILE A 138 -3.73 -13.34 6.03
C ILE A 138 -3.82 -14.54 6.99
N PRO A 139 -4.38 -14.43 8.21
CA PRO A 139 -4.55 -15.59 9.09
C PRO A 139 -5.36 -16.72 8.46
N PHE A 140 -6.41 -16.37 7.71
CA PHE A 140 -7.24 -17.34 7.01
C PHE A 140 -6.46 -18.05 5.89
N LEU A 141 -5.73 -17.30 5.06
CA LEU A 141 -4.91 -17.84 3.97
C LEU A 141 -3.77 -18.72 4.48
N ALA A 142 -3.13 -18.34 5.59
CA ALA A 142 -2.04 -19.10 6.18
C ALA A 142 -2.47 -20.50 6.62
N VAL A 143 -3.73 -20.66 7.06
CA VAL A 143 -4.28 -21.94 7.53
C VAL A 143 -4.77 -22.82 6.37
N HIS A 144 -5.38 -22.21 5.33
CA HIS A 144 -6.09 -22.96 4.28
C HIS A 144 -5.34 -23.08 2.95
N PHE A 145 -4.32 -22.25 2.73
CA PHE A 145 -3.55 -22.21 1.49
C PHE A 145 -2.05 -22.32 1.78
N ASN A 146 -1.22 -21.55 1.08
CA ASN A 146 0.22 -21.54 1.27
C ASN A 146 0.72 -20.19 1.79
N TYR A 147 1.88 -20.17 2.42
CA TYR A 147 2.41 -18.96 3.03
C TYR A 147 2.72 -17.86 2.00
N TYR A 148 3.19 -18.21 0.80
CA TYR A 148 3.44 -17.22 -0.25
C TYR A 148 2.16 -16.47 -0.70
N THR A 149 1.00 -17.11 -0.70
CA THR A 149 -0.28 -16.46 -1.04
C THR A 149 -0.71 -15.41 -0.02
N CYS A 150 -0.17 -15.46 1.21
CA CYS A 150 -0.44 -14.44 2.23
C CYS A 150 0.12 -13.07 1.84
N ILE A 151 1.14 -13.00 0.96
CA ILE A 151 1.78 -11.75 0.54
C ILE A 151 0.85 -10.93 -0.36
N ALA A 152 0.00 -11.59 -1.13
CA ALA A 152 -0.89 -10.95 -2.09
C ALA A 152 -1.85 -9.89 -1.50
N PRO A 153 -2.65 -10.18 -0.46
CA PRO A 153 -3.55 -9.20 0.12
C PRO A 153 -2.84 -7.97 0.68
N ALA A 154 -1.64 -8.14 1.25
CA ALA A 154 -0.85 -7.05 1.81
C ALA A 154 -0.32 -6.07 0.73
N GLY A 155 0.24 -6.57 -0.37
CA GLY A 155 0.80 -5.67 -1.40
C GLY A 155 1.98 -4.86 -0.88
N ALA A 156 1.97 -3.54 -1.06
CA ALA A 156 3.03 -2.65 -0.57
C ALA A 156 3.18 -2.71 0.95
N THR A 157 2.08 -2.89 1.69
CA THR A 157 2.11 -2.90 3.17
C THR A 157 2.72 -4.17 3.77
N SER A 158 3.18 -5.10 2.94
CA SER A 158 3.85 -6.34 3.37
C SER A 158 5.24 -6.12 3.94
N GLU A 159 5.82 -4.93 3.75
CA GLU A 159 7.09 -4.53 4.35
C GLU A 159 6.96 -3.90 5.74
N ASP A 160 5.79 -3.36 6.11
CA ASP A 160 5.62 -2.57 7.33
C ASP A 160 4.37 -2.94 8.15
N THR A 161 3.19 -2.41 7.84
CA THR A 161 2.02 -2.47 8.72
C THR A 161 1.45 -3.88 8.84
N THR A 162 1.58 -4.70 7.80
CA THR A 162 1.14 -6.10 7.81
C THR A 162 2.26 -7.09 8.12
N LEU A 163 3.52 -6.62 8.23
CA LEU A 163 4.67 -7.45 8.57
C LEU A 163 4.51 -8.22 9.90
N PRO A 164 3.96 -7.63 10.99
CA PRO A 164 3.72 -8.37 12.24
C PRO A 164 2.76 -9.54 12.07
N VAL A 165 1.81 -9.46 11.13
CA VAL A 165 0.89 -10.55 10.82
C VAL A 165 1.63 -11.66 10.09
N MET A 166 2.50 -11.31 9.14
CA MET A 166 3.36 -12.26 8.43
C MET A 166 4.27 -13.02 9.40
N LEU A 167 4.94 -12.30 10.29
CA LEU A 167 5.81 -12.89 11.32
C LEU A 167 5.05 -13.88 12.22
N LYS A 168 3.77 -13.62 12.50
CA LYS A 168 2.96 -14.44 13.40
C LYS A 168 2.37 -15.69 12.72
N TYR A 169 1.96 -15.58 11.46
CA TYR A 169 1.17 -16.61 10.78
C TYR A 169 1.93 -17.36 9.67
N THR A 170 3.15 -16.94 9.33
CA THR A 170 3.97 -17.55 8.27
C THR A 170 5.36 -17.96 8.80
N ASN A 171 6.28 -18.30 7.89
CA ASN A 171 7.66 -18.69 8.22
C ASN A 171 8.67 -17.58 7.88
N GLU A 172 9.91 -17.71 8.38
CA GLU A 172 10.98 -16.72 8.18
C GLU A 172 11.31 -16.46 6.72
N GLU A 173 11.20 -17.48 5.86
CA GLU A 173 11.42 -17.33 4.43
C GLU A 173 10.37 -16.42 3.78
N THR A 174 9.09 -16.67 4.07
CA THR A 174 7.97 -15.89 3.55
C THR A 174 8.02 -14.44 4.02
N VAL A 175 8.42 -14.21 5.27
CA VAL A 175 8.61 -12.86 5.82
C VAL A 175 9.65 -12.08 5.04
N VAL A 176 10.77 -12.69 4.68
CA VAL A 176 11.79 -12.01 3.87
C VAL A 176 11.25 -11.68 2.48
N LEU A 177 10.51 -12.60 1.86
CA LEU A 177 9.85 -12.36 0.58
C LEU A 177 8.75 -11.29 0.69
N SER A 178 8.06 -11.17 1.83
CA SER A 178 7.03 -10.16 2.05
C SER A 178 7.65 -8.77 2.14
N VAL A 179 8.79 -8.62 2.82
CA VAL A 179 9.53 -7.34 2.85
C VAL A 179 9.96 -6.95 1.44
N LEU A 180 10.54 -7.88 0.68
CA LEU A 180 11.02 -7.61 -0.68
C LEU A 180 9.89 -7.28 -1.65
N ASN A 181 8.75 -7.98 -1.51
CA ASN A 181 7.53 -7.64 -2.23
C ASN A 181 7.05 -6.23 -1.92
N GLY A 182 7.03 -5.84 -0.64
CA GLY A 182 6.56 -4.53 -0.20
C GLY A 182 7.39 -3.42 -0.84
N VAL A 183 8.73 -3.52 -0.75
CA VAL A 183 9.67 -2.58 -1.38
C VAL A 183 9.42 -2.44 -2.88
N ILE A 184 9.29 -3.56 -3.60
CA ILE A 184 9.08 -3.55 -5.05
C ILE A 184 7.72 -2.92 -5.38
N CYS A 185 6.66 -3.30 -4.66
CA CYS A 185 5.33 -2.73 -4.85
C CYS A 185 5.36 -1.22 -4.58
N SER A 186 5.92 -0.78 -3.46
CA SER A 186 6.07 0.63 -3.07
C SER A 186 6.82 1.45 -4.14
N PHE A 187 7.91 0.91 -4.68
CA PHE A 187 8.63 1.54 -5.80
C PHE A 187 7.76 1.64 -7.07
N CYS A 188 6.97 0.61 -7.36
CA CYS A 188 6.10 0.59 -8.53
C CYS A 188 4.90 1.54 -8.41
N VAL A 189 4.36 1.82 -7.22
CA VAL A 189 3.16 2.66 -7.02
C VAL A 189 3.19 3.98 -7.81
N PRO A 190 4.17 4.90 -7.64
CA PRO A 190 4.16 6.18 -8.35
C PRO A 190 4.28 6.04 -9.87
N ILE A 191 5.03 5.03 -10.34
CA ILE A 191 5.22 4.73 -11.76
C ILE A 191 3.90 4.22 -12.35
N LEU A 192 3.24 3.29 -11.68
CA LEU A 192 1.99 2.69 -12.11
C LEU A 192 0.84 3.71 -12.11
N ILE A 193 0.72 4.56 -11.07
CA ILE A 193 -0.29 5.63 -11.04
C ILE A 193 -0.11 6.54 -12.26
N SER A 194 1.11 7.01 -12.50
CA SER A 194 1.40 7.90 -13.62
C SER A 194 1.14 7.23 -14.98
N PHE A 195 1.52 5.95 -15.12
CA PHE A 195 1.29 5.18 -16.33
C PHE A 195 -0.21 4.97 -16.59
N CYS A 196 -0.96 4.55 -15.57
CA CYS A 196 -2.39 4.25 -15.68
C CYS A 196 -3.22 5.48 -16.04
N LEU A 197 -2.90 6.64 -15.47
CA LEU A 197 -3.59 7.90 -15.80
C LEU A 197 -3.36 8.38 -17.24
N ASN A 198 -2.28 7.92 -17.89
CA ASN A 198 -2.00 8.21 -19.30
C ASN A 198 -2.67 7.23 -20.27
N ILE A 199 -3.33 6.18 -19.78
CA ILE A 199 -4.11 5.26 -20.62
C ILE A 199 -5.40 5.99 -21.02
N LYS A 200 -5.54 6.25 -22.33
CA LYS A 200 -6.71 6.87 -22.95
C LYS A 200 -7.95 5.97 -22.90
#